data_AF-A0A317UXL6-F1
#
_entry.id   AF-A0A317UXL6-F1
#
_cell.length_a   1.000
_cell.length_b   1.000
_cell.length_c   1.000
_cell.angle_alpha   90.00
_cell.angle_beta   90.00
_cell.angle_gamma   90.00
#
_symmetry.space_group_name_H-M   'P 1'
#
loop_
_entity.id
_entity.type
_entity.pdbx_description
1 polymer ?
#
loop_
_entity_poly.entity_id
_entity_poly.type
_entity_poly.pdbx_seq_one_letter_code
_entity_poly.pdbx_strand_id
1 'polypeptide(L)'
;MKAFSYTSLGALTSLFIAAQGLEWDEYACMTSTGDMKKLGSYTYNSPGMCQTQCEKENGYFFALQAEGCWCGSEPPAFASMNGATCDEDCPGWPEETCGGNGTYSVWDLTEDYSNPSLEQTTSTEASTTTSASSASVSSVMSSAAPSVSASVTSSSAIPSGSNSTASSAVPTTTLTSGASRRFRFLFF
;
A
#
# COMPACT_ATOMS: atom_id res chain seq x y z
N MET A 1 33.42 52.45 30.11
CA MET A 1 34.07 52.29 28.80
C MET A 1 35.39 51.54 28.98
N LYS A 2 35.47 50.26 28.62
CA LYS A 2 36.73 49.53 28.42
C LYS A 2 36.46 48.30 27.53
N ALA A 3 37.42 47.99 26.68
CA ALA A 3 37.29 47.26 25.42
C ALA A 3 36.69 45.83 25.50
N PHE A 4 36.00 45.44 24.43
CA PHE A 4 35.85 44.04 24.04
C PHE A 4 37.21 43.49 23.59
N SER A 5 37.57 42.29 24.05
CA SER A 5 38.64 41.47 23.46
C SER A 5 38.10 40.08 23.21
N TYR A 6 37.92 39.72 21.94
CA TYR A 6 37.65 38.35 21.51
C TYR A 6 38.96 37.57 21.46
N THR A 7 39.03 36.44 22.17
CA THR A 7 40.05 35.41 21.92
C THR A 7 39.37 34.13 21.47
N SER A 8 39.45 33.89 20.16
CA SER A 8 38.99 32.67 19.49
C SER A 8 39.72 31.44 20.01
N LEU A 9 38.99 30.34 20.24
CA LEU A 9 39.54 28.98 20.37
C LEU A 9 38.48 27.95 19.96
N GLY A 10 38.73 27.27 18.84
CA GLY A 10 38.15 25.94 18.55
C GLY A 10 36.64 25.85 18.29
N ALA A 11 36.18 26.32 17.14
CA ALA A 11 34.95 25.79 16.57
C ALA A 11 35.18 24.32 16.16
N LEU A 12 34.87 23.38 17.04
CA LEU A 12 34.73 21.97 16.69
C LEU A 12 33.50 21.81 15.80
N THR A 13 33.69 22.02 14.49
CA THR A 13 32.67 21.73 13.48
C THR A 13 32.50 20.22 13.41
N SER A 14 31.59 19.69 14.22
CA SER A 14 31.10 18.32 14.08
C SER A 14 30.57 18.14 12.66
N LEU A 15 31.36 17.46 11.83
CA LEU A 15 30.93 17.02 10.51
C LEU A 15 29.94 15.88 10.73
N PHE A 16 28.69 16.24 11.04
CA PHE A 16 27.56 15.34 10.91
C PHE A 16 27.41 15.03 9.42
N ILE A 17 28.16 14.01 8.98
CA ILE A 17 27.83 13.30 7.76
C ILE A 17 26.46 12.71 8.04
N ALA A 18 25.42 13.33 7.48
CA ALA A 18 24.11 12.73 7.35
C ALA A 18 24.23 11.55 6.38
N ALA A 19 24.82 10.46 6.86
CA ALA A 19 24.57 9.14 6.36
C ALA A 19 23.11 8.84 6.72
N GLN A 20 22.20 9.39 5.92
CA GLN A 20 20.83 8.90 5.82
C GLN A 20 20.94 7.46 5.32
N GLY A 21 21.07 6.55 6.29
CA GLY A 21 21.04 5.12 6.07
C GLY A 21 19.77 4.79 5.31
N LEU A 22 19.88 3.83 4.40
CA LEU A 22 18.71 3.27 3.72
C LEU A 22 18.06 2.28 4.71
N GLU A 23 17.53 2.83 5.80
CA GLU A 23 16.92 2.12 6.92
C GLU A 23 15.42 2.02 6.68
N TRP A 24 14.84 0.88 7.07
CA TRP A 24 13.39 0.74 7.18
C TRP A 24 13.01 1.15 8.59
N ASP A 25 12.34 2.30 8.73
CA ASP A 25 11.57 2.64 9.92
C ASP A 25 10.25 1.83 9.90
N GLU A 26 9.18 2.35 10.52
CA GLU A 26 7.82 1.79 10.42
C GLU A 26 7.32 1.74 8.95
N TYR A 27 7.89 2.56 8.07
CA TYR A 27 7.82 2.44 6.62
C TYR A 27 9.13 2.90 5.96
N ALA A 28 9.33 2.58 4.69
CA ALA A 28 10.40 3.14 3.88
C ALA A 28 9.90 4.17 2.86
N CYS A 29 10.62 5.27 2.70
CA CYS A 29 10.40 6.17 1.57
C CYS A 29 11.16 5.68 0.34
N MET A 30 10.50 5.57 -0.82
CA MET A 30 11.09 5.02 -2.04
C MET A 30 10.69 5.78 -3.31
N THR A 31 11.55 5.77 -4.33
CA THR A 31 11.31 6.38 -5.66
C THR A 31 10.59 5.45 -6.66
N SER A 32 10.23 4.24 -6.24
CA SER A 32 9.60 3.23 -7.09
C SER A 32 8.68 2.32 -6.28
N THR A 33 7.65 1.75 -6.94
CA THR A 33 6.79 0.70 -6.38
C THR A 33 7.26 -0.70 -6.74
N GLY A 34 8.38 -0.85 -7.47
CA GLY A 34 8.80 -2.14 -8.00
C GLY A 34 7.70 -2.76 -8.87
N ASP A 35 7.45 -4.05 -8.69
CA ASP A 35 6.40 -4.81 -9.39
C ASP A 35 5.02 -4.74 -8.72
N MET A 36 4.83 -3.90 -7.70
CA MET A 36 3.51 -3.72 -7.06
C MET A 36 2.49 -3.16 -8.03
N LYS A 37 1.29 -3.74 -7.99
CA LYS A 37 0.15 -3.34 -8.81
C LYS A 37 -0.64 -2.24 -8.10
N LYS A 38 -0.99 -1.16 -8.82
CA LYS A 38 -1.92 -0.15 -8.30
C LYS A 38 -3.30 -0.77 -8.11
N LEU A 39 -3.83 -0.73 -6.88
CA LEU A 39 -5.18 -1.19 -6.55
C LEU A 39 -6.23 -0.13 -6.87
N GLY A 40 -5.91 1.15 -6.66
CA GLY A 40 -6.84 2.24 -6.91
C GLY A 40 -6.30 3.63 -6.58
N SER A 41 -7.19 4.62 -6.72
CA SER A 41 -7.05 5.97 -6.17
C SER A 41 -8.23 6.17 -5.22
N TYR A 42 -7.96 6.63 -4.00
CA TYR A 42 -8.92 6.72 -2.92
C TYR A 42 -8.85 8.13 -2.30
N THR A 43 -9.96 8.88 -2.33
CA THR A 43 -10.02 10.25 -1.80
C THR A 43 -9.71 10.35 -0.30
N TYR A 44 -9.86 9.25 0.43
CA TYR A 44 -9.47 9.13 1.84
C TYR A 44 -8.41 8.03 2.03
N ASN A 45 -7.34 8.09 1.22
CA ASN A 45 -6.21 7.17 1.34
C ASN A 45 -5.46 7.34 2.67
N SER A 46 -5.04 6.22 3.26
CA SER A 46 -4.26 6.14 4.50
C SER A 46 -3.57 4.77 4.57
N PRO A 47 -2.57 4.57 5.44
CA PRO A 47 -1.87 3.29 5.56
C PRO A 47 -2.83 2.14 5.88
N GLY A 48 -3.62 2.25 6.96
CA GLY A 48 -4.58 1.21 7.36
C GLY A 48 -5.66 0.90 6.31
N MET A 49 -6.06 1.89 5.48
CA MET A 49 -7.00 1.65 4.38
C MET A 49 -6.32 0.86 3.25
N CYS A 50 -5.12 1.26 2.82
CA CYS A 50 -4.39 0.56 1.76
C CYS A 50 -3.93 -0.84 2.20
N GLN A 51 -3.47 -1.00 3.44
CA GLN A 51 -3.25 -2.28 4.12
C GLN A 51 -4.46 -3.21 3.98
N THR A 52 -5.63 -2.77 4.47
CA THR A 52 -6.89 -3.53 4.40
C THR A 52 -7.26 -3.94 2.96
N GLN A 53 -6.86 -3.15 1.96
CA GLN A 53 -7.09 -3.45 0.54
C GLN A 53 -6.04 -4.41 -0.03
N CYS A 54 -4.79 -4.34 0.41
CA CYS A 54 -3.71 -5.21 -0.04
C CYS A 54 -3.78 -6.62 0.57
N GLU A 55 -4.19 -6.74 1.83
CA GLU A 55 -4.47 -8.02 2.49
C GLU A 55 -5.53 -8.84 1.74
N LYS A 56 -6.57 -8.17 1.21
CA LYS A 56 -7.63 -8.80 0.39
C LYS A 56 -7.12 -9.34 -0.95
N GLU A 57 -6.03 -8.78 -1.47
CA GLU A 57 -5.35 -9.22 -2.69
C GLU A 57 -4.19 -10.18 -2.38
N ASN A 58 -4.06 -10.63 -1.12
CA ASN A 58 -2.98 -11.50 -0.62
C ASN A 58 -1.56 -10.95 -0.86
N GLY A 59 -1.39 -9.63 -0.81
CA GLY A 59 -0.06 -9.00 -0.83
C GLY A 59 0.62 -9.01 0.53
N TYR A 60 1.94 -8.78 0.51
CA TYR A 60 2.81 -8.66 1.69
C TYR A 60 3.40 -7.26 1.84
N PHE A 61 3.33 -6.44 0.80
CA PHE A 61 3.81 -5.06 0.80
C PHE A 61 2.80 -4.15 0.13
N PHE A 62 2.60 -2.96 0.70
CA PHE A 62 1.80 -1.91 0.06
C PHE A 62 2.59 -0.61 -0.05
N ALA A 63 2.19 0.23 -1.00
CA ALA A 63 2.80 1.53 -1.20
C ALA A 63 1.73 2.63 -1.38
N LEU A 64 2.03 3.82 -0.88
CA LEU A 64 1.16 4.99 -0.87
C LEU A 64 1.77 6.14 -1.66
N GLN A 65 0.97 6.83 -2.48
CA GLN A 65 1.32 8.14 -3.04
C GLN A 65 0.06 9.00 -3.20
N ALA A 66 -0.09 10.04 -2.39
CA ALA A 66 -1.30 10.86 -2.29
C ALA A 66 -2.56 9.97 -2.15
N GLU A 67 -3.51 10.04 -3.09
CA GLU A 67 -4.68 9.15 -3.13
C GLU A 67 -4.37 7.69 -3.57
N GLY A 68 -3.20 7.44 -4.16
CA GLY A 68 -2.86 6.15 -4.76
C GLY A 68 -2.45 5.09 -3.75
N CYS A 69 -2.93 3.87 -3.97
CA CYS A 69 -2.58 2.67 -3.22
C CYS A 69 -2.10 1.56 -4.17
N TRP A 70 -0.97 0.94 -3.86
CA TRP A 70 -0.35 -0.17 -4.57
C TRP A 70 -0.14 -1.36 -3.63
N CYS A 71 -0.09 -2.56 -4.19
CA CYS A 71 0.06 -3.80 -3.45
C CYS A 71 0.90 -4.82 -4.24
N GLY A 72 1.73 -5.60 -3.55
CA GLY A 72 2.52 -6.67 -4.15
C GLY A 72 3.06 -7.67 -3.14
N SER A 73 3.76 -8.69 -3.64
CA SER A 73 4.37 -9.75 -2.85
C SER A 73 5.81 -9.44 -2.41
N GLU A 74 6.45 -8.46 -3.03
CA GLU A 74 7.86 -8.12 -2.81
C GLU A 74 8.01 -6.58 -2.70
N PRO A 75 8.97 -6.07 -1.91
CA PRO A 75 9.25 -4.65 -1.84
C PRO A 75 10.04 -4.19 -3.07
N PRO A 76 10.09 -2.87 -3.35
CA PRO A 76 10.97 -2.31 -4.36
C PRO A 76 12.43 -2.47 -3.93
N ALA A 77 13.35 -2.45 -4.90
CA ALA A 77 14.78 -2.55 -4.59
C ALA A 77 15.24 -1.44 -3.63
N PHE A 78 16.00 -1.79 -2.59
CA PHE A 78 16.54 -0.87 -1.57
C PHE A 78 17.21 0.39 -2.16
N ALA A 79 17.86 0.27 -3.33
CA ALA A 79 18.48 1.41 -4.02
C ALA A 79 17.48 2.54 -4.36
N SER A 80 16.18 2.25 -4.44
CA SER A 80 15.12 3.23 -4.68
C SER A 80 14.86 4.17 -3.49
N MET A 81 15.35 3.85 -2.28
CA MET A 81 15.32 4.76 -1.12
C MET A 81 16.26 5.96 -1.29
N ASN A 82 17.32 5.83 -2.09
CA ASN A 82 18.34 6.88 -2.20
C ASN A 82 17.78 8.15 -2.87
N GLY A 83 17.69 9.24 -2.11
CA GLY A 83 17.13 10.51 -2.58
C GLY A 83 15.60 10.53 -2.62
N ALA A 84 14.94 9.54 -2.01
CA ALA A 84 13.50 9.61 -1.78
C ALA A 84 13.19 10.58 -0.63
N THR A 85 12.18 11.42 -0.80
CA THR A 85 11.60 12.26 0.25
C THR A 85 10.10 11.96 0.29
N CYS A 86 9.55 11.70 1.47
CA CYS A 86 8.14 11.44 1.67
C CYS A 86 7.65 12.40 2.74
N ASP A 87 6.89 13.40 2.28
CA ASP A 87 6.51 14.61 3.01
C ASP A 87 5.07 15.06 2.68
N GLU A 88 4.33 14.25 1.93
CA GLU A 88 2.92 14.51 1.60
C GLU A 88 2.00 13.76 2.59
N ASP A 89 1.19 14.51 3.35
CA ASP A 89 0.21 13.97 4.30
C ASP A 89 -0.84 13.08 3.60
N CYS A 90 -1.27 12.01 4.26
CA CYS A 90 -2.34 11.15 3.76
C CYS A 90 -3.71 11.85 3.76
N PRO A 91 -4.45 11.87 2.63
CA PRO A 91 -5.70 12.62 2.52
C PRO A 91 -6.86 12.07 3.36
N GLY A 92 -6.77 10.80 3.79
CA GLY A 92 -7.69 10.20 4.76
C GLY A 92 -7.23 10.24 6.20
N TRP A 93 -5.95 10.55 6.47
CA TRP A 93 -5.36 10.54 7.81
C TRP A 93 -4.06 11.36 7.88
N PRO A 94 -4.13 12.68 8.12
CA PRO A 94 -2.99 13.59 7.93
C PRO A 94 -1.91 13.53 9.02
N GLU A 95 -2.00 12.59 9.97
CA GLU A 95 -0.90 12.29 10.92
C GLU A 95 0.09 11.27 10.32
N GLU A 96 -0.22 10.70 9.15
CA GLU A 96 0.56 9.68 8.43
C GLU A 96 0.97 10.17 7.04
N THR A 97 2.09 9.66 6.51
CA THR A 97 2.66 10.10 5.23
C THR A 97 2.28 9.17 4.07
N CYS A 98 1.70 9.75 3.00
CA CYS A 98 1.33 9.06 1.76
C CYS A 98 2.32 9.39 0.64
N GLY A 99 3.59 9.04 0.82
CA GLY A 99 4.64 9.25 -0.17
C GLY A 99 5.04 10.71 -0.36
N GLY A 100 5.35 11.09 -1.59
CA GLY A 100 5.81 12.43 -1.94
C GLY A 100 5.76 12.68 -3.46
N ASN A 101 6.44 13.74 -3.92
CA ASN A 101 6.50 14.07 -5.33
C ASN A 101 7.33 13.06 -6.15
N GLY A 102 6.66 12.06 -6.73
CA GLY A 102 7.31 10.95 -7.43
C GLY A 102 7.85 9.84 -6.51
N THR A 103 7.49 9.87 -5.23
CA THR A 103 7.96 8.97 -4.17
C THR A 103 6.79 8.34 -3.43
N TYR A 104 7.07 7.24 -2.74
CA TYR A 104 6.09 6.33 -2.16
C TYR A 104 6.48 5.96 -0.73
N SER A 105 5.53 6.01 0.21
CA SER A 105 5.70 5.35 1.51
C SER A 105 5.37 3.87 1.32
N VAL A 106 6.35 3.00 1.54
CA VAL A 106 6.27 1.55 1.35
C VAL A 106 6.29 0.85 2.70
N TRP A 107 5.32 -0.04 2.92
CA TRP A 107 5.06 -0.71 4.18
C TRP A 107 5.06 -2.23 3.99
N ASP A 108 5.45 -2.95 5.04
CA ASP A 108 5.38 -4.41 5.16
C ASP A 108 4.07 -4.81 5.88
N LEU A 109 3.52 -5.98 5.57
CA LEU A 109 2.29 -6.56 6.14
C LEU A 109 2.54 -7.79 7.03
N THR A 110 3.80 -8.16 7.27
CA THR A 110 4.17 -9.37 8.04
C THR A 110 3.82 -9.26 9.53
N GLU A 111 2.57 -9.60 9.82
CA GLU A 111 1.97 -10.01 11.10
C GLU A 111 2.66 -9.53 12.42
N ASP A 112 2.07 -8.51 13.05
CA ASP A 112 2.22 -8.16 14.48
C ASP A 112 3.66 -7.80 14.93
N TYR A 113 4.34 -6.92 14.19
CA TYR A 113 5.81 -6.83 14.26
C TYR A 113 6.40 -5.76 15.21
N SER A 114 6.84 -6.21 16.39
CA SER A 114 8.18 -5.80 16.87
C SER A 114 9.21 -6.72 16.21
N ASN A 115 10.21 -6.16 15.53
CA ASN A 115 11.17 -6.92 14.71
C ASN A 115 12.45 -7.34 15.49
N PRO A 116 12.62 -8.59 15.94
CA PRO A 116 13.86 -9.07 16.54
C PRO A 116 14.97 -9.44 15.54
N SER A 117 14.74 -9.32 14.22
CA SER A 117 15.69 -9.78 13.18
C SER A 117 16.95 -8.89 13.05
N LEU A 118 16.98 -7.72 13.71
CA LEU A 118 18.15 -6.85 13.76
C LEU A 118 19.25 -7.29 14.74
N GLU A 119 19.06 -8.37 15.51
CA GLU A 119 20.13 -8.94 16.35
C GLU A 119 21.26 -9.62 15.53
N GLN A 120 21.15 -9.74 14.20
CA GLN A 120 22.14 -10.42 13.35
C GLN A 120 23.10 -9.49 12.56
N THR A 121 23.45 -8.32 13.11
CA THR A 121 24.52 -7.45 12.56
C THR A 121 25.59 -7.08 13.58
N THR A 122 26.03 -8.03 14.41
CA THR A 122 27.33 -7.92 15.14
C THR A 122 28.04 -9.28 15.23
N SER A 123 28.81 -9.63 14.20
CA SER A 123 29.93 -10.60 14.30
C SER A 123 30.89 -10.56 13.10
N THR A 124 32.01 -9.87 13.32
CA THR A 124 33.39 -10.33 13.01
C THR A 124 33.93 -10.25 11.57
N GLU A 125 35.08 -9.56 11.48
CA GLU A 125 35.95 -9.47 10.30
C GLU A 125 36.64 -10.79 9.86
N ALA A 126 37.07 -10.79 8.59
CA ALA A 126 38.20 -11.54 8.02
C ALA A 126 38.15 -13.09 7.95
N SER A 127 38.16 -13.63 6.72
CA SER A 127 39.40 -14.20 6.10
C SER A 127 39.19 -15.01 4.80
N THR A 128 39.88 -14.58 3.74
CA THR A 128 40.63 -15.38 2.73
C THR A 128 40.06 -16.66 2.05
N THR A 129 40.02 -16.58 0.71
CA THR A 129 40.58 -17.51 -0.31
C THR A 129 39.88 -18.81 -0.78
N THR A 130 40.06 -19.02 -2.09
CA THR A 130 40.16 -20.28 -2.88
C THR A 130 38.91 -21.11 -3.23
N SER A 131 38.41 -20.83 -4.45
CA SER A 131 38.20 -21.76 -5.57
C SER A 131 38.15 -23.29 -5.33
N ALA A 132 37.06 -23.94 -5.76
CA ALA A 132 37.14 -25.15 -6.61
C ALA A 132 35.83 -25.48 -7.36
N SER A 133 35.99 -25.86 -8.62
CA SER A 133 35.04 -26.29 -9.64
C SER A 133 34.22 -27.56 -9.36
N SER A 134 32.97 -27.61 -9.85
CA SER A 134 32.33 -28.70 -10.67
C SER A 134 30.80 -28.54 -10.61
N ALA A 135 30.00 -28.34 -11.68
CA ALA A 135 29.83 -29.02 -12.98
C ALA A 135 28.86 -30.23 -12.96
N SER A 136 27.76 -30.11 -13.73
CA SER A 136 26.80 -31.16 -14.15
C SER A 136 25.87 -31.75 -13.05
N VAL A 137 24.65 -32.29 -13.30
CA VAL A 137 23.95 -32.79 -14.51
C VAL A 137 22.43 -32.46 -14.53
N SER A 138 21.78 -32.59 -15.69
CA SER A 138 20.32 -32.48 -15.90
C SER A 138 19.53 -33.79 -15.61
N SER A 139 18.20 -33.78 -15.89
CA SER A 139 17.24 -34.91 -16.02
C SER A 139 16.37 -35.21 -14.77
N VAL A 140 15.10 -35.66 -14.83
CA VAL A 140 14.08 -35.82 -15.92
C VAL A 140 12.65 -35.86 -15.34
N MET A 141 11.65 -35.70 -16.21
CA MET A 141 10.19 -35.80 -15.98
C MET A 141 9.68 -37.24 -15.71
N SER A 142 8.66 -37.43 -14.85
CA SER A 142 7.36 -38.11 -15.19
C SER A 142 6.43 -38.46 -14.01
N SER A 143 5.20 -37.94 -14.09
CA SER A 143 3.89 -38.64 -14.02
C SER A 143 3.61 -39.79 -13.03
N ALA A 144 2.58 -39.60 -12.17
CA ALA A 144 1.65 -40.67 -11.76
C ALA A 144 0.26 -40.14 -11.32
N ALA A 145 -0.79 -40.69 -11.92
CA ALA A 145 -2.19 -40.75 -11.45
C ALA A 145 -2.67 -42.20 -11.75
N PRO A 146 -3.91 -42.67 -11.44
CA PRO A 146 -5.06 -42.04 -10.77
C PRO A 146 -5.74 -42.93 -9.69
N SER A 147 -6.86 -42.48 -9.11
CA SER A 147 -8.00 -43.31 -8.61
C SER A 147 -9.22 -42.38 -8.42
N VAL A 148 -10.34 -42.48 -9.16
CA VAL A 148 -11.48 -43.44 -9.11
C VAL A 148 -12.09 -43.66 -7.72
N SER A 149 -13.40 -43.71 -7.48
CA SER A 149 -14.62 -43.31 -8.23
C SER A 149 -15.86 -43.49 -7.33
N ALA A 150 -16.81 -42.53 -7.33
CA ALA A 150 -18.28 -42.65 -7.06
C ALA A 150 -18.83 -41.22 -6.79
N SER A 151 -19.79 -40.61 -7.51
CA SER A 151 -21.12 -41.05 -8.00
C SER A 151 -22.09 -41.36 -6.83
N VAL A 152 -23.34 -40.91 -6.78
CA VAL A 152 -24.31 -40.52 -7.84
C VAL A 152 -25.33 -39.44 -7.36
N THR A 153 -25.88 -38.73 -8.36
CA THR A 153 -27.26 -38.19 -8.55
C THR A 153 -28.37 -38.49 -7.50
N SER A 154 -29.47 -37.73 -7.38
CA SER A 154 -30.09 -36.76 -8.31
C SER A 154 -31.08 -35.79 -7.64
N SER A 155 -31.47 -34.77 -8.39
CA SER A 155 -32.57 -33.82 -8.18
C SER A 155 -33.91 -34.39 -7.70
N SER A 156 -34.72 -33.57 -7.02
CA SER A 156 -36.18 -33.54 -7.18
C SER A 156 -36.74 -32.14 -6.92
N ALA A 157 -37.73 -31.74 -7.72
CA ALA A 157 -38.42 -30.45 -7.67
C ALA A 157 -39.91 -30.68 -7.33
N ILE A 158 -40.81 -29.90 -7.96
CA ILE A 158 -42.29 -30.03 -8.00
C ILE A 158 -43.03 -29.61 -6.67
N PRO A 159 -44.33 -29.23 -6.66
CA PRO A 159 -44.71 -27.80 -6.84
C PRO A 159 -45.92 -27.27 -6.00
N SER A 160 -46.29 -26.00 -6.30
CA SER A 160 -47.67 -25.43 -6.36
C SER A 160 -48.56 -25.26 -5.12
N GLY A 161 -49.13 -24.05 -5.01
CA GLY A 161 -50.33 -23.73 -4.21
C GLY A 161 -50.82 -22.29 -4.47
N SER A 162 -51.92 -22.12 -5.21
CA SER A 162 -52.43 -20.82 -5.69
C SER A 162 -53.74 -20.38 -5.02
N ASN A 163 -53.88 -19.07 -4.74
CA ASN A 163 -55.13 -18.25 -4.66
C ASN A 163 -54.76 -16.86 -4.08
N SER A 164 -55.33 -15.69 -4.40
CA SER A 164 -56.46 -15.23 -5.25
C SER A 164 -56.16 -13.76 -5.68
N THR A 165 -56.35 -13.31 -6.93
CA THR A 165 -57.54 -12.56 -7.45
C THR A 165 -58.18 -11.52 -6.49
N ALA A 166 -58.53 -10.28 -6.86
CA ALA A 166 -58.47 -9.56 -8.16
C ALA A 166 -58.56 -8.01 -8.05
N SER A 167 -58.00 -7.31 -9.05
CA SER A 167 -58.43 -6.06 -9.75
C SER A 167 -59.22 -4.92 -9.05
N SER A 168 -58.75 -3.67 -9.22
CA SER A 168 -59.58 -2.45 -9.43
C SER A 168 -58.80 -1.26 -10.00
N ALA A 169 -59.51 -0.32 -10.65
CA ALA A 169 -58.98 0.80 -11.45
C ALA A 169 -60.01 1.96 -11.56
N VAL A 170 -59.79 3.15 -12.16
CA VAL A 170 -58.67 3.57 -13.02
C VAL A 170 -57.99 4.92 -12.65
N PRO A 171 -58.58 6.14 -12.82
CA PRO A 171 -57.76 7.18 -13.48
C PRO A 171 -57.63 8.56 -12.79
N THR A 172 -56.53 9.24 -13.17
CA THR A 172 -56.37 10.68 -13.53
C THR A 172 -56.99 11.80 -12.67
N THR A 173 -56.13 12.73 -12.20
CA THR A 173 -56.30 14.21 -12.11
C THR A 173 -55.08 14.80 -11.35
N THR A 174 -54.52 16.01 -11.57
CA THR A 174 -54.53 17.00 -12.68
C THR A 174 -53.23 17.84 -12.58
N LEU A 175 -52.75 18.45 -13.68
CA LEU A 175 -51.74 19.53 -13.57
C LEU A 175 -52.38 20.85 -13.09
N THR A 176 -51.64 21.69 -12.33
CA THR A 176 -51.63 23.15 -12.57
C THR A 176 -50.45 23.89 -11.90
N SER A 177 -49.77 24.70 -12.70
CA SER A 177 -49.19 26.04 -12.45
C SER A 177 -48.41 26.39 -11.16
N GLY A 178 -47.14 26.77 -11.35
CA GLY A 178 -46.36 27.65 -10.46
C GLY A 178 -45.20 28.28 -11.23
N ALA A 179 -45.36 29.52 -11.72
CA ALA A 179 -44.51 30.09 -12.76
C ALA A 179 -43.28 30.88 -12.26
N SER A 180 -42.15 30.64 -12.94
CA SER A 180 -41.06 31.57 -13.29
C SER A 180 -41.07 33.00 -12.71
N ARG A 181 -39.95 33.40 -12.10
CA ARG A 181 -39.21 34.63 -12.51
C ARG A 181 -37.78 34.69 -11.95
N ARG A 182 -36.82 34.98 -12.83
CA ARG A 182 -35.52 35.55 -12.42
C ARG A 182 -35.74 37.01 -12.01
N PHE A 183 -35.16 37.48 -10.91
CA PHE A 183 -34.73 38.88 -10.78
C PHE A 183 -33.49 39.02 -9.90
N ARG A 184 -32.67 40.00 -10.29
CA ARG A 184 -31.34 40.35 -9.78
C ARG A 184 -31.48 41.60 -8.93
N PHE A 185 -31.03 41.59 -7.68
CA PHE A 185 -30.84 42.82 -6.90
C PHE A 185 -29.55 42.79 -6.07
N LEU A 186 -28.90 43.96 -6.05
CA LEU A 186 -27.72 44.32 -5.26
C LEU A 186 -28.16 45.00 -3.94
N PHE A 187 -27.17 45.41 -3.15
CA PHE A 187 -27.22 46.22 -1.92
C PHE A 187 -27.59 45.46 -0.64
N PHE A 188 -26.57 45.20 0.19
CA PHE A 188 -26.22 46.13 1.27
C PHE A 188 -24.71 46.41 1.25
#